data_AF-A0A7W8HFP0-F1
#
_entry.id   AF-A0A7W8HFP0-F1
#
_cell.length_a   1.000
_cell.length_b   1.000
_cell.length_c   1.000
_cell.angle_alpha   90.00
_cell.angle_beta   90.00
_cell.angle_gamma   90.00
#
_symmetry.space_group_name_H-M   'P 1'
#
loop_
_entity.id
_entity.type
_entity.pdbx_description
1 polymer ?
#
loop_
_entity_poly.entity_id
_entity_poly.type
_entity_poly.pdbx_seq_one_letter_code
_entity_poly.pdbx_strand_id
1 'polypeptide(L)'
;MTRRLLRPGGPLNLRDLGGDKFQATIEIPKDADGRVARECPDRACSPGYFKVKLGTGIIGGQVHAYCPYCRHEAGPDSFDTREQARYAKDLLMREIREGVDAMTRDALGLGSSGKRKFGSAFISMEMSLKSTPVPHVRPPLEDEVRRDVVCPRCTLDQTVFGLAMWCADCGSDIFVTHVAAELNVTRSMVGDIDRRREALGLRVEAKDLENCLEDSVSLFEAALKAMARRWLAGREASAEAVESRLKKIGNKFQSIPLTQEVLSEIFGLPPMPDVPWAALNAAFEKRHPIAHNLGVVDRKYLERAQASGRPGREVRITAAEVNTLLDNVLTAVGAVHTKLFPAA
;
A
#
# COMPACT_ATOMS: atom_id res chain seq x y z
N MET A 1 -40.03 31.19 -11.09
CA MET A 1 -39.15 30.04 -11.40
C MET A 1 -39.24 29.07 -10.25
N THR A 2 -39.89 27.92 -10.44
CA THR A 2 -40.00 26.87 -9.41
C THR A 2 -38.61 26.33 -9.11
N ARG A 3 -38.04 26.70 -7.97
CA ARG A 3 -36.71 26.22 -7.55
C ARG A 3 -36.81 24.75 -7.16
N ARG A 4 -35.99 23.91 -7.81
CA ARG A 4 -35.94 22.45 -7.59
C ARG A 4 -35.14 22.11 -6.32
N LEU A 5 -35.44 20.95 -5.74
CA LEU A 5 -34.75 20.37 -4.57
C LEU A 5 -33.25 20.24 -4.80
N LEU A 6 -32.86 19.79 -5.98
CA LEU A 6 -31.49 19.74 -6.44
C LEU A 6 -31.38 20.62 -7.68
N ARG A 7 -30.48 21.59 -7.66
CA ARG A 7 -30.26 22.48 -8.81
C ARG A 7 -29.23 21.84 -9.73
N PRO A 8 -29.53 21.66 -11.04
CA PRO A 8 -28.52 21.23 -11.99
C PRO A 8 -27.30 22.15 -11.96
N GLY A 9 -26.11 21.59 -12.01
CA GLY A 9 -24.84 22.31 -11.81
C GLY A 9 -24.40 22.37 -10.35
N GLY A 10 -23.87 23.52 -9.92
CA GLY A 10 -23.33 23.70 -8.57
C GLY A 10 -21.99 22.97 -8.34
N PRO A 11 -21.52 22.90 -7.08
CA PRO A 11 -20.20 22.37 -6.74
C PRO A 11 -20.05 20.85 -7.01
N LEU A 12 -21.16 20.11 -7.11
CA LEU A 12 -21.17 18.68 -7.42
C LEU A 12 -21.57 18.38 -8.88
N ASN A 13 -21.67 19.41 -9.73
CA ASN A 13 -22.08 19.33 -11.13
C ASN A 13 -23.28 18.41 -11.37
N LEU A 14 -24.35 18.63 -10.60
CA LEU A 14 -25.53 17.76 -10.61
C LEU A 14 -26.21 17.74 -11.97
N ARG A 15 -26.56 16.54 -12.44
CA ARG A 15 -27.36 16.31 -13.65
C ARG A 15 -28.69 15.69 -13.26
N ASP A 16 -29.77 16.27 -13.77
CA ASP A 16 -31.12 15.74 -13.65
C ASP A 16 -31.36 14.75 -14.79
N LEU A 17 -31.60 13.48 -14.44
CA LEU A 17 -31.85 12.41 -15.41
C LEU A 17 -33.34 12.17 -15.64
N GLY A 18 -34.22 12.93 -14.97
CA GLY A 18 -35.67 12.74 -14.98
C GLY A 18 -36.14 11.60 -14.07
N GLY A 19 -37.43 11.61 -13.72
CA GLY A 19 -38.05 10.57 -12.89
C GLY A 19 -37.41 10.44 -11.49
N ASP A 20 -37.12 11.57 -10.84
CA ASP A 20 -36.47 11.66 -9.53
C ASP A 20 -35.05 11.06 -9.46
N LYS A 21 -34.39 10.88 -10.60
CA LYS A 21 -33.01 10.41 -10.68
C LYS A 21 -32.06 11.57 -10.92
N PHE A 22 -30.99 11.62 -10.12
CA PHE A 22 -29.93 12.61 -10.23
C PHE A 22 -28.58 11.91 -10.28
N GLN A 23 -27.66 12.50 -11.04
CA GLN A 23 -26.25 12.10 -11.07
C GLN A 23 -25.40 13.24 -10.53
N ALA A 24 -24.46 12.92 -9.64
CA ALA A 24 -23.46 13.85 -9.12
C ALA A 24 -22.08 13.39 -9.55
N THR A 25 -21.17 14.35 -9.76
CA THR A 25 -19.74 14.06 -9.94
C THR A 25 -18.98 14.64 -8.77
N ILE A 26 -18.29 13.78 -8.03
CA ILE A 26 -17.61 14.15 -6.79
C ILE A 26 -16.12 13.94 -7.02
N GLU A 27 -15.34 14.99 -6.81
CA GLU A 27 -13.89 14.90 -6.83
C GLU A 27 -13.40 14.35 -5.50
N ILE A 28 -12.68 13.23 -5.56
CA ILE A 28 -12.07 12.62 -4.38
C ILE A 28 -10.74 13.34 -4.09
N PRO A 29 -10.53 13.84 -2.85
CA PRO A 29 -9.26 14.45 -2.46
C PRO A 29 -8.09 13.48 -2.66
N LYS A 30 -7.01 14.00 -3.23
CA LYS A 30 -5.74 13.29 -3.40
C LYS A 30 -4.86 13.50 -2.17
N ASP A 31 -3.96 12.56 -1.90
CA ASP A 31 -2.91 12.76 -0.90
C ASP A 31 -1.77 13.64 -1.42
N ALA A 32 -0.76 13.85 -0.58
CA ALA A 32 0.40 14.70 -0.88
C ALA A 32 1.18 14.26 -2.13
N ASP A 33 1.14 12.97 -2.47
CA ASP A 33 1.83 12.39 -3.63
C ASP A 33 0.93 12.38 -4.90
N GLY A 34 -0.30 12.88 -4.77
CA GLY A 34 -1.30 12.94 -5.83
C GLY A 34 -2.07 11.63 -6.02
N ARG A 35 -2.07 10.74 -5.03
CA ARG A 35 -2.69 9.42 -5.10
C ARG A 35 -4.09 9.40 -4.48
N VAL A 36 -4.90 8.47 -4.94
CA VAL A 36 -6.27 8.22 -4.45
C VAL A 36 -6.34 6.80 -3.90
N ALA A 37 -7.05 6.65 -2.78
CA ALA A 37 -7.21 5.37 -2.12
C ALA A 37 -8.16 4.43 -2.84
N ARG A 38 -7.89 3.14 -2.70
CA ARG A 38 -8.69 2.03 -3.21
C ARG A 38 -8.72 0.91 -2.16
N GLU A 39 -9.87 0.28 -2.03
CA GLU A 39 -10.10 -0.86 -1.13
C GLU A 39 -10.61 -2.05 -1.95
N CYS A 40 -10.03 -3.23 -1.74
CA CYS A 40 -10.47 -4.44 -2.42
C CYS A 40 -11.92 -4.78 -2.01
N PRO A 41 -12.84 -5.02 -2.96
CA PRO A 41 -14.22 -5.40 -2.62
C PRO A 41 -14.32 -6.80 -2.00
N ASP A 42 -13.30 -7.65 -2.18
CA ASP A 42 -13.19 -8.93 -1.51
C ASP A 42 -12.83 -8.75 -0.03
N ARG A 43 -13.82 -9.02 0.84
CA ARG A 43 -13.69 -8.89 2.30
C ARG A 43 -12.73 -9.90 2.93
N ALA A 44 -12.39 -10.98 2.25
CA ALA A 44 -11.38 -11.94 2.71
C ALA A 44 -9.95 -11.45 2.42
N CYS A 45 -9.79 -10.44 1.55
CA CYS A 45 -8.48 -9.89 1.23
C CYS A 45 -7.96 -9.01 2.36
N SER A 46 -6.79 -9.35 2.89
CA SER A 46 -6.05 -8.53 3.84
C SER A 46 -4.60 -8.40 3.35
N PRO A 47 -4.05 -7.17 3.23
CA PRO A 47 -4.60 -5.92 3.75
C PRO A 47 -5.69 -5.26 2.87
N GLY A 48 -5.82 -5.61 1.58
CA GLY A 48 -6.90 -5.12 0.70
C GLY A 48 -6.87 -3.64 0.33
N TYR A 49 -6.19 -2.79 1.10
CA TYR A 49 -6.09 -1.34 0.91
C TYR A 49 -4.81 -0.94 0.16
N PHE A 50 -4.93 -0.02 -0.79
CA PHE A 50 -3.83 0.50 -1.60
C PHE A 50 -4.18 1.89 -2.16
N LYS A 51 -3.21 2.58 -2.75
CA LYS A 51 -3.46 3.84 -3.46
C LYS A 51 -2.86 3.84 -4.85
N VAL A 52 -3.45 4.63 -5.73
CA VAL A 52 -3.01 4.79 -7.13
C VAL A 52 -2.96 6.26 -7.52
N LYS A 53 -1.99 6.62 -8.38
CA LYS A 53 -1.91 7.96 -8.95
C LYS A 53 -2.69 8.05 -10.24
N LEU A 54 -3.88 8.66 -10.18
CA LEU A 54 -4.70 8.89 -11.37
C LEU A 54 -3.95 9.72 -12.41
N GLY A 55 -4.09 9.36 -13.69
CA GLY A 55 -3.33 9.97 -14.79
C GLY A 55 -1.99 9.27 -15.09
N THR A 56 -1.61 8.27 -14.29
CA THR A 56 -0.61 7.26 -14.65
C THR A 56 -1.33 5.95 -14.96
N GLY A 57 -0.64 4.95 -15.52
CA GLY A 57 -1.30 3.67 -15.81
C GLY A 57 -2.16 3.71 -17.07
N ILE A 58 -3.35 3.12 -16.99
CA ILE A 58 -4.31 3.11 -18.09
C ILE A 58 -5.12 4.42 -18.05
N ILE A 59 -4.90 5.28 -19.04
CA ILE A 59 -5.57 6.58 -19.13
C ILE A 59 -6.80 6.47 -20.03
N GLY A 60 -7.98 6.42 -19.42
CA GLY A 60 -9.27 6.37 -20.11
C GLY A 60 -9.65 4.96 -20.59
N GLY A 61 -10.96 4.67 -20.60
CA GLY A 61 -11.48 3.39 -21.08
C GLY A 61 -11.11 2.17 -20.23
N GLN A 62 -10.62 2.37 -18.99
CA GLN A 62 -10.31 1.27 -18.08
C GLN A 62 -11.62 0.59 -17.64
N VAL A 63 -11.82 -0.64 -18.11
CA VAL A 63 -12.98 -1.48 -17.75
C VAL A 63 -12.71 -2.30 -16.49
N HIS A 64 -11.45 -2.70 -16.30
CA HIS A 64 -11.04 -3.58 -15.21
C HIS A 64 -9.90 -2.95 -14.41
N ALA A 65 -9.96 -3.15 -13.10
CA ALA A 65 -8.90 -2.91 -12.14
C ALA A 65 -8.72 -4.18 -11.30
N TYR A 66 -7.54 -4.32 -10.71
CA TYR A 66 -7.12 -5.51 -10.00
C TYR A 66 -6.64 -5.17 -8.59
N CYS A 67 -6.91 -6.04 -7.62
CA CYS A 67 -6.30 -5.92 -6.31
C CYS A 67 -4.80 -6.31 -6.37
N PRO A 68 -3.87 -5.47 -5.88
CA PRO A 68 -2.43 -5.79 -5.84
C PRO A 68 -2.06 -7.02 -5.00
N TYR A 69 -2.94 -7.44 -4.09
CA TYR A 69 -2.66 -8.48 -3.08
C TYR A 69 -3.34 -9.83 -3.32
N CYS A 70 -4.54 -9.86 -3.92
CA CYS A 70 -5.27 -11.10 -4.24
C CYS A 70 -5.65 -11.25 -5.72
N ARG A 71 -5.36 -10.24 -6.55
CA ARG A 71 -5.72 -10.18 -7.98
C ARG A 71 -7.23 -10.16 -8.27
N HIS A 72 -8.07 -9.89 -7.27
CA HIS A 72 -9.51 -9.71 -7.51
C HIS A 72 -9.74 -8.68 -8.62
N GLU A 73 -10.54 -9.04 -9.61
CA GLU A 73 -10.83 -8.24 -10.80
C GLU A 73 -12.24 -7.64 -10.68
N ALA A 74 -12.34 -6.32 -10.78
CA ALA A 74 -13.60 -5.60 -10.77
C ALA A 74 -13.50 -4.30 -11.56
N GLY A 75 -14.62 -3.58 -11.71
CA GLY A 75 -14.59 -2.22 -12.27
C GLY A 75 -13.79 -1.27 -11.37
N PRO A 76 -13.12 -0.22 -11.91
CA PRO A 76 -12.37 0.73 -11.09
C PRO A 76 -13.18 1.40 -9.97
N ASP A 77 -14.49 1.59 -10.18
CA ASP A 77 -15.48 2.12 -9.24
C ASP A 77 -15.82 1.13 -8.11
N SER A 78 -15.59 -0.16 -8.32
CA SER A 78 -15.82 -1.19 -7.30
C SER A 78 -14.74 -1.20 -6.21
N PHE A 79 -13.67 -0.41 -6.39
CA PHE A 79 -12.58 -0.26 -5.44
C PHE A 79 -12.70 0.99 -4.57
N ASP A 80 -13.83 1.70 -4.61
CA ASP A 80 -14.06 2.86 -3.74
C ASP A 80 -13.96 2.47 -2.25
N THR A 81 -13.27 3.28 -1.46
CA THR A 81 -13.15 3.03 -0.02
C THR A 81 -14.46 3.37 0.70
N ARG A 82 -14.64 2.80 1.89
CA ARG A 82 -15.78 3.18 2.76
C ARG A 82 -15.80 4.67 3.10
N GLU A 83 -14.63 5.27 3.27
CA GLU A 83 -14.48 6.68 3.62
C GLU A 83 -14.78 7.60 2.43
N GLN A 84 -14.44 7.19 1.21
CA GLN A 84 -14.86 7.86 -0.03
C GLN A 84 -16.38 7.79 -0.20
N ALA A 85 -16.99 6.63 0.01
CA ALA A 85 -18.44 6.47 -0.06
C ALA A 85 -19.17 7.33 1.00
N ARG A 86 -18.64 7.38 2.23
CA ARG A 86 -19.13 8.30 3.30
C ARG A 86 -19.03 9.74 2.84
N TYR A 87 -17.86 10.17 2.39
CA TYR A 87 -17.61 11.55 1.94
C TYR A 87 -18.55 11.97 0.82
N ALA A 88 -18.72 11.12 -0.19
CA ALA A 88 -19.64 11.33 -1.30
C ALA A 88 -21.09 11.52 -0.81
N LYS A 89 -21.54 10.66 0.10
CA LYS A 89 -22.88 10.74 0.71
C LYS A 89 -23.06 12.02 1.51
N ASP A 90 -22.07 12.40 2.33
CA ASP A 90 -22.13 13.60 3.16
C ASP A 90 -22.19 14.89 2.31
N LEU A 91 -21.44 14.94 1.20
CA LEU A 91 -21.51 16.03 0.22
C LEU A 91 -22.90 16.14 -0.43
N LEU A 92 -23.46 15.02 -0.87
CA LEU A 92 -24.79 15.01 -1.48
C LEU A 92 -25.88 15.41 -0.47
N MET A 93 -25.78 14.91 0.78
CA MET A 93 -26.73 15.27 1.85
C MET A 93 -26.65 16.75 2.22
N ARG A 94 -25.47 17.37 2.13
CA ARG A 94 -25.31 18.83 2.28
C ARG A 94 -26.08 19.58 1.20
N GLU A 95 -25.90 19.21 -0.06
CA GLU A 95 -26.58 19.84 -1.20
C GLU A 95 -28.12 19.69 -1.10
N ILE A 96 -28.61 18.52 -0.70
CA ILE A 96 -30.03 18.28 -0.45
C ILE A 96 -30.56 19.22 0.64
N ARG A 97 -29.85 19.37 1.76
CA ARG A 97 -30.27 20.25 2.88
C ARG A 97 -30.33 21.71 2.43
N GLU A 98 -29.33 22.17 1.68
CA GLU A 98 -29.32 23.52 1.12
C GLU A 98 -30.49 23.76 0.16
N GLY A 99 -30.82 22.75 -0.65
CA GLY A 99 -31.97 22.74 -1.53
C GLY A 99 -33.30 22.85 -0.79
N VAL A 100 -33.53 22.01 0.23
CA VAL A 100 -34.74 22.06 1.08
C VAL A 100 -34.88 23.41 1.78
N ASP A 101 -33.78 23.93 2.35
CA ASP A 101 -33.77 25.24 3.00
C ASP A 101 -34.08 26.37 2.01
N ALA A 102 -33.59 26.28 0.78
CA ALA A 102 -33.91 27.24 -0.27
C ALA A 102 -35.39 27.17 -0.70
N MET A 103 -35.95 25.96 -0.83
CA MET A 103 -37.37 25.76 -1.18
C MET A 103 -38.31 26.22 -0.06
N THR A 104 -37.99 25.92 1.20
CA THR A 104 -38.81 26.34 2.35
C THR A 104 -38.80 27.86 2.52
N ARG A 105 -37.65 28.51 2.36
CA ARG A 105 -37.59 29.99 2.33
C ARG A 105 -38.46 30.59 1.24
N ASP A 106 -38.42 30.01 0.04
CA ASP A 106 -39.20 30.48 -1.11
C ASP A 106 -40.71 30.26 -0.91
N ALA A 107 -41.12 29.07 -0.46
CA ALA A 107 -42.52 28.75 -0.16
C ALA A 107 -43.14 29.67 0.91
N LEU A 108 -42.33 30.10 1.89
CA LEU A 108 -42.73 31.06 2.91
C LEU A 108 -42.58 32.53 2.48
N GLY A 109 -42.02 32.79 1.29
CA GLY A 109 -41.75 34.12 0.75
C GLY A 109 -40.73 34.92 1.58
N LEU A 110 -39.82 34.22 2.27
CA LEU A 110 -38.79 34.85 3.09
C LEU A 110 -37.73 35.52 2.21
N GLY A 111 -37.34 36.74 2.56
CA GLY A 111 -36.25 37.44 1.89
C GLY A 111 -34.89 36.78 2.14
N SER A 112 -33.82 37.35 1.56
CA SER A 112 -32.44 36.88 1.75
C SER A 112 -32.00 36.83 3.21
N SER A 113 -32.61 37.64 4.08
CA SER A 113 -32.40 37.63 5.53
C SER A 113 -33.12 36.51 6.29
N GLY A 114 -33.83 35.61 5.60
CA GLY A 114 -34.64 34.54 6.21
C GLY A 114 -35.87 35.06 6.96
N LYS A 115 -36.27 36.30 6.70
CA LYS A 115 -37.36 37.00 7.39
C LYS A 115 -38.38 37.54 6.39
N ARG A 116 -39.63 37.64 6.81
CA ARG A 116 -40.72 38.32 6.09
C ARG A 116 -41.55 39.11 7.08
N LYS A 117 -41.75 40.40 6.79
CA LYS A 117 -42.63 41.28 7.55
C LYS A 117 -43.98 41.40 6.87
N PHE A 118 -45.03 41.38 7.67
CA PHE A 118 -46.43 41.56 7.27
C PHE A 118 -47.02 42.75 8.03
N GLY A 119 -47.86 43.55 7.38
CA GLY A 119 -48.59 44.65 8.01
C GLY A 119 -48.20 46.05 7.53
N SER A 120 -49.06 47.03 7.84
CA SER A 120 -48.88 48.47 7.60
C SER A 120 -48.74 49.22 8.94
N ALA A 121 -48.44 50.52 8.89
CA ALA A 121 -47.87 51.39 9.93
C ALA A 121 -48.37 51.30 11.40
N PHE A 122 -49.45 50.57 11.71
CA PHE A 122 -50.01 50.45 13.05
C PHE A 122 -49.95 49.04 13.68
N ILE A 123 -49.76 47.95 12.92
CA ILE A 123 -49.51 46.59 13.44
C ILE A 123 -48.59 45.84 12.47
N SER A 124 -47.41 45.38 12.94
CA SER A 124 -46.45 44.60 12.14
C SER A 124 -46.23 43.21 12.74
N MET A 125 -46.25 42.17 11.90
CA MET A 125 -45.89 40.79 12.25
C MET A 125 -44.63 40.37 11.49
N GLU A 126 -43.65 39.79 12.17
CA GLU A 126 -42.42 39.27 11.55
C GLU A 126 -42.41 37.74 11.63
N MET A 127 -42.25 37.09 10.48
CA MET A 127 -41.97 35.66 10.38
C MET A 127 -40.49 35.47 10.10
N SER A 128 -39.83 34.61 10.85
CA SER A 128 -38.42 34.25 10.65
C SER A 128 -38.25 32.74 10.65
N LEU A 129 -37.47 32.22 9.71
CA LEU A 129 -37.03 30.82 9.71
C LEU A 129 -35.61 30.74 10.27
N LYS A 130 -35.42 29.95 11.33
CA LYS A 130 -34.09 29.56 11.81
C LYS A 130 -33.66 28.31 11.06
N SER A 131 -32.79 28.45 10.09
CA SER A 131 -32.14 27.30 9.43
C SER A 131 -31.01 26.77 10.32
N THR A 132 -30.93 25.46 10.49
CA THR A 132 -29.78 24.82 11.15
C THR A 132 -28.57 24.94 10.24
N PRO A 133 -27.39 25.39 10.74
CA PRO A 133 -26.17 25.44 9.92
C PRO A 133 -25.88 24.08 9.30
N VAL A 134 -25.56 24.07 8.01
CA VAL A 134 -25.22 22.84 7.31
C VAL A 134 -23.84 22.38 7.79
N PRO A 135 -23.69 21.14 8.30
CA PRO A 135 -22.43 20.72 8.90
C PRO A 135 -21.32 20.65 7.85
N HIS A 136 -20.10 21.02 8.27
CA HIS A 136 -18.92 20.86 7.47
C HIS A 136 -18.69 19.39 7.11
N VAL A 137 -18.52 19.11 5.82
CA VAL A 137 -18.22 17.75 5.33
C VAL A 137 -16.73 17.53 5.45
N ARG A 138 -16.33 16.62 6.33
CA ARG A 138 -14.92 16.25 6.52
C ARG A 138 -14.43 15.43 5.33
N PRO A 139 -13.21 15.71 4.80
CA PRO A 139 -12.57 14.85 3.80
C PRO A 139 -12.53 13.37 4.22
N PRO A 140 -12.36 12.43 3.27
CA PRO A 140 -12.09 11.04 3.58
C PRO A 140 -10.85 10.93 4.48
N LEU A 141 -10.95 10.14 5.56
CA LEU A 141 -9.80 9.83 6.40
C LEU A 141 -9.17 8.53 5.88
N GLU A 142 -8.14 8.68 5.08
CA GLU A 142 -7.47 7.59 4.36
C GLU A 142 -6.14 7.23 5.01
N ASP A 143 -5.80 5.94 5.05
CA ASP A 143 -4.54 5.48 5.64
C ASP A 143 -3.31 5.92 4.83
N GLU A 144 -2.16 6.01 5.48
CA GLU A 144 -0.88 6.22 4.80
C GLU A 144 -0.25 4.88 4.39
N VAL A 145 0.07 4.76 3.10
CA VAL A 145 0.82 3.66 2.50
C VAL A 145 2.05 4.25 1.81
N ARG A 146 3.19 3.55 1.93
CA ARG A 146 4.51 4.12 1.60
C ARG A 146 5.42 3.16 0.81
N ARG A 147 4.90 2.02 0.34
CA ARG A 147 5.65 1.09 -0.51
C ARG A 147 5.26 1.32 -1.95
N ASP A 148 6.00 2.24 -2.56
CA ASP A 148 5.72 2.77 -3.87
C ASP A 148 6.34 1.89 -4.95
N VAL A 149 5.55 1.56 -5.97
CA VAL A 149 6.01 0.80 -7.13
C VAL A 149 5.36 1.33 -8.40
N VAL A 150 6.17 1.50 -9.44
CA VAL A 150 5.71 1.86 -10.78
C VAL A 150 5.63 0.59 -11.63
N CYS A 151 4.46 0.33 -12.20
CA CYS A 151 4.27 -0.83 -13.08
C CYS A 151 5.14 -0.70 -14.35
N PRO A 152 6.00 -1.69 -14.67
CA PRO A 152 6.85 -1.64 -15.86
C PRO A 152 6.07 -1.80 -17.18
N ARG A 153 4.81 -2.27 -17.11
CA ARG A 153 3.98 -2.51 -18.30
C ARG A 153 3.07 -1.32 -18.65
N CYS A 154 2.33 -0.81 -17.68
CA CYS A 154 1.37 0.28 -17.92
C CYS A 154 1.78 1.61 -17.28
N THR A 155 2.89 1.67 -16.54
CA THR A 155 3.40 2.86 -15.85
C THR A 155 2.54 3.38 -14.70
N LEU A 156 1.57 2.59 -14.21
CA LEU A 156 0.81 2.95 -13.02
C LEU A 156 1.74 3.16 -11.82
N ASP A 157 1.67 4.33 -11.22
CA ASP A 157 2.28 4.65 -9.93
C ASP A 157 1.27 4.26 -8.84
N GLN A 158 1.60 3.22 -8.08
CA GLN A 158 0.78 2.69 -6.99
C GLN A 158 1.60 2.53 -5.72
N THR A 159 0.89 2.51 -4.59
CA THR A 159 1.52 2.29 -3.28
C THR A 159 0.66 1.39 -2.42
N VAL A 160 1.32 0.58 -1.59
CA VAL A 160 0.71 -0.53 -0.83
C VAL A 160 1.27 -0.63 0.59
N PHE A 161 0.60 -1.41 1.45
CA PHE A 161 1.07 -1.69 2.81
C PHE A 161 2.19 -2.73 2.87
N GLY A 162 2.10 -3.78 2.05
CA GLY A 162 3.06 -4.89 2.01
C GLY A 162 3.72 -4.99 0.63
N LEU A 163 3.92 -6.21 0.14
CA LEU A 163 4.38 -6.45 -1.22
C LEU A 163 3.19 -6.68 -2.16
N ALA A 164 3.01 -5.79 -3.14
CA ALA A 164 2.16 -6.00 -4.30
C ALA A 164 2.72 -7.13 -5.19
N MET A 165 1.88 -8.12 -5.50
CA MET A 165 2.17 -9.12 -6.54
C MET A 165 1.75 -8.60 -7.92
N TRP A 166 0.67 -7.82 -7.98
CA TRP A 166 0.05 -7.40 -9.23
C TRP A 166 -0.08 -5.88 -9.36
N CYS A 167 -0.05 -5.41 -10.61
CA CYS A 167 -0.41 -4.05 -10.96
C CYS A 167 -1.92 -3.84 -10.80
N ALA A 168 -2.33 -2.75 -10.14
CA ALA A 168 -3.72 -2.46 -9.88
C ALA A 168 -4.53 -2.08 -11.12
N ASP A 169 -3.87 -1.63 -12.19
CA ASP A 169 -4.54 -1.31 -13.45
C ASP A 169 -4.52 -2.47 -14.45
N CYS A 170 -3.34 -2.90 -14.89
CA CYS A 170 -3.23 -3.89 -15.98
C CYS A 170 -3.14 -5.36 -15.49
N GLY A 171 -3.23 -5.62 -14.18
CA GLY A 171 -3.24 -6.97 -13.61
C GLY A 171 -1.96 -7.80 -13.82
N SER A 172 -0.90 -7.16 -14.33
CA SER A 172 0.37 -7.82 -14.64
C SER A 172 1.14 -8.12 -13.37
N ASP A 173 1.88 -9.22 -13.35
CA ASP A 173 2.80 -9.55 -12.27
C ASP A 173 3.92 -8.50 -12.23
N ILE A 174 4.05 -7.82 -11.09
CA ILE A 174 5.07 -6.78 -10.85
C ILE A 174 5.93 -7.12 -9.63
N PHE A 175 5.82 -8.35 -9.12
CA PHE A 175 6.34 -8.67 -7.79
C PHE A 175 7.85 -8.45 -7.67
N VAL A 176 8.63 -8.93 -8.64
CA VAL A 176 10.09 -8.76 -8.65
C VAL A 176 10.46 -7.29 -8.82
N THR A 177 9.71 -6.52 -9.62
CA THR A 177 9.88 -5.06 -9.74
C THR A 177 9.65 -4.37 -8.41
N HIS A 178 8.63 -4.78 -7.66
CA HIS A 178 8.35 -4.22 -6.35
C HIS A 178 9.43 -4.58 -5.32
N VAL A 179 9.89 -5.85 -5.29
CA VAL A 179 11.02 -6.25 -4.44
C VAL A 179 12.27 -5.43 -4.77
N ALA A 180 12.55 -5.19 -6.06
CA ALA A 180 13.65 -4.33 -6.47
C ALA A 180 13.48 -2.87 -6.00
N ALA A 181 12.26 -2.33 -6.04
CA ALA A 181 11.98 -0.98 -5.52
C ALA A 181 12.24 -0.90 -4.01
N GLU A 182 11.81 -1.89 -3.23
CA GLU A 182 12.06 -1.94 -1.79
C GLU A 182 13.57 -2.09 -1.47
N LEU A 183 14.30 -2.94 -2.21
CA LEU A 183 15.77 -3.04 -2.07
C LEU A 183 16.48 -1.72 -2.41
N ASN A 184 15.94 -0.93 -3.34
CA ASN A 184 16.50 0.37 -3.70
C ASN A 184 16.32 1.42 -2.59
N VAL A 185 15.33 1.27 -1.70
CA VAL A 185 15.22 2.11 -0.49
C VAL A 185 16.40 1.83 0.43
N THR A 186 16.67 0.56 0.73
CA THR A 186 17.86 0.17 1.53
C THR A 186 19.15 0.59 0.84
N ARG A 187 19.25 0.47 -0.49
CA ARG A 187 20.40 0.95 -1.25
C ARG A 187 20.62 2.47 -1.11
N SER A 188 19.53 3.24 -1.09
CA SER A 188 19.59 4.69 -0.88
C SER A 188 20.08 5.02 0.53
N MET A 189 19.67 4.26 1.54
CA MET A 189 20.19 4.38 2.90
C MET A 189 21.70 4.10 2.95
N VAL A 190 22.16 3.04 2.27
CA VAL A 190 23.59 2.72 2.16
C VAL A 190 24.37 3.84 1.47
N GLY A 191 23.80 4.47 0.45
CA GLY A 191 24.41 5.60 -0.26
C GLY A 191 24.53 6.88 0.59
N ASP A 192 23.76 7.02 1.67
CA ASP A 192 23.77 8.18 2.56
C ASP A 192 24.70 8.00 3.79
N ILE A 193 25.36 6.85 3.89
CA ILE A 193 26.17 6.48 5.07
C ILE A 193 27.32 7.47 5.31
N ASP A 194 28.05 7.88 4.28
CA ASP A 194 29.20 8.78 4.45
C ASP A 194 28.78 10.14 5.01
N ARG A 195 27.67 10.70 4.51
CA ARG A 195 27.12 11.95 5.04
C ARG A 195 26.65 11.79 6.50
N ARG A 196 25.98 10.69 6.82
CA ARG A 196 25.51 10.40 8.19
C ARG A 196 26.68 10.15 9.15
N ARG A 197 27.74 9.50 8.68
CA ARG A 197 29.00 9.32 9.39
C ARG A 197 29.63 10.67 9.73
N GLU A 198 29.72 11.58 8.77
CA GLU A 198 30.27 12.92 8.98
C GLU A 198 29.45 13.72 10.00
N ALA A 199 28.12 13.65 9.90
CA ALA A 199 27.22 14.42 10.76
C ALA A 199 27.04 13.82 12.18
N LEU A 200 27.10 12.49 12.32
CA LEU A 200 26.65 11.77 13.52
C LEU A 200 27.70 10.81 14.11
N GLY A 201 28.79 10.54 13.40
CA GLY A 201 29.92 9.74 13.88
C GLY A 201 29.89 8.25 13.50
N LEU A 202 31.00 7.57 13.79
CA LEU A 202 31.29 6.20 13.35
C LEU A 202 30.33 5.14 13.88
N ARG A 203 29.77 5.31 15.09
CA ARG A 203 28.83 4.32 15.65
C ARG A 203 27.50 4.31 14.90
N VAL A 204 27.07 5.47 14.40
CA VAL A 204 25.85 5.60 13.59
C VAL A 204 26.05 4.94 12.23
N GLU A 205 27.19 5.16 11.57
CA GLU A 205 27.57 4.41 10.36
C GLU A 205 27.49 2.89 10.57
N ALA A 206 28.13 2.37 11.63
CA ALA A 206 28.08 0.94 11.92
C ALA A 206 26.64 0.46 12.14
N LYS A 207 25.82 1.25 12.85
CA LYS A 207 24.41 0.88 13.10
C LYS A 207 23.55 0.93 11.85
N ASP A 208 23.78 1.90 10.98
CA ASP A 208 23.08 2.01 9.69
C ASP A 208 23.39 0.78 8.82
N LEU A 209 24.66 0.33 8.77
CA LEU A 209 25.05 -0.89 8.05
C LEU A 209 24.45 -2.16 8.64
N GLU A 210 24.46 -2.31 9.98
CA GLU A 210 23.79 -3.40 10.69
C GLU A 210 22.31 -3.48 10.32
N ASN A 211 21.60 -2.34 10.40
CA ASN A 211 20.17 -2.27 10.09
C ASN A 211 19.89 -2.56 8.61
N CYS A 212 20.70 -2.04 7.68
CA CYS A 212 20.52 -2.34 6.25
C CYS A 212 20.72 -3.83 5.93
N LEU A 213 21.66 -4.51 6.62
CA LEU A 213 21.82 -5.96 6.49
C LEU A 213 20.59 -6.70 7.04
N GLU A 214 20.08 -6.32 8.21
CA GLU A 214 18.86 -6.91 8.78
C GLU A 214 17.64 -6.70 7.89
N ASP A 215 17.45 -5.50 7.35
CA ASP A 215 16.36 -5.16 6.42
C ASP A 215 16.43 -6.02 5.15
N SER A 216 17.64 -6.29 4.64
CA SER A 216 17.85 -7.17 3.48
C SER A 216 17.36 -8.60 3.77
N VAL A 217 17.64 -9.13 4.98
CA VAL A 217 17.16 -10.46 5.41
C VAL A 217 15.65 -10.48 5.59
N SER A 218 15.09 -9.44 6.22
CA SER A 218 13.64 -9.31 6.43
C SER A 218 12.87 -9.19 5.12
N LEU A 219 13.38 -8.43 4.15
CA LEU A 219 12.77 -8.29 2.83
C LEU A 219 12.83 -9.61 2.05
N PHE A 220 13.96 -10.31 2.09
CA PHE A 220 14.07 -11.65 1.49
C PHE A 220 13.04 -12.63 2.07
N GLU A 221 12.93 -12.71 3.40
CA GLU A 221 11.94 -13.55 4.06
C GLU A 221 10.51 -13.16 3.67
N ALA A 222 10.18 -11.87 3.71
CA ALA A 222 8.86 -11.37 3.36
C ALA A 222 8.50 -11.71 1.90
N ALA A 223 9.47 -11.56 0.99
CA ALA A 223 9.28 -11.89 -0.42
C ALA A 223 9.03 -13.39 -0.62
N LEU A 224 9.83 -14.26 0.00
CA LEU A 224 9.62 -15.70 -0.09
C LEU A 224 8.29 -16.14 0.55
N LYS A 225 7.87 -15.53 1.66
CA LYS A 225 6.54 -15.76 2.26
C LYS A 225 5.40 -15.33 1.36
N ALA A 226 5.52 -14.18 0.69
CA ALA A 226 4.52 -13.71 -0.25
C ALA A 226 4.36 -14.69 -1.43
N MET A 227 5.48 -15.16 -1.99
CA MET A 227 5.46 -16.19 -3.04
C MET A 227 4.91 -17.52 -2.54
N ALA A 228 5.31 -17.96 -1.34
CA ALA A 228 4.78 -19.17 -0.71
C ALA A 228 3.26 -19.11 -0.58
N ARG A 229 2.73 -17.98 -0.07
CA ARG A 229 1.28 -17.77 0.06
C ARG A 229 0.58 -17.86 -1.29
N ARG A 230 1.08 -17.17 -2.32
CA ARG A 230 0.49 -17.23 -3.67
C ARG A 230 0.53 -18.66 -4.24
N TRP A 231 1.65 -19.35 -4.09
CA TRP A 231 1.83 -20.71 -4.62
C TRP A 231 0.90 -21.72 -3.94
N LEU A 232 0.74 -21.60 -2.61
CA LEU A 232 -0.16 -22.42 -1.80
C LEU A 232 -1.63 -22.10 -2.09
N ALA A 233 -2.01 -20.82 -2.24
CA ALA A 233 -3.37 -20.42 -2.54
C ALA A 233 -3.90 -20.99 -3.87
N GLY A 234 -2.99 -21.28 -4.82
CA GLY A 234 -3.35 -21.96 -6.08
C GLY A 234 -3.48 -23.49 -5.98
N ARG A 235 -3.27 -24.10 -4.80
CA ARG A 235 -3.18 -25.57 -4.62
C ARG A 235 -3.97 -26.09 -3.42
N GLU A 236 -4.00 -25.33 -2.33
CA GLU A 236 -4.69 -25.71 -1.11
C GLU A 236 -6.19 -25.43 -1.23
N ALA A 237 -7.01 -26.25 -0.57
CA ALA A 237 -8.46 -26.18 -0.69
C ALA A 237 -9.09 -25.01 0.11
N SER A 238 -8.39 -24.46 1.10
CA SER A 238 -8.90 -23.38 1.95
C SER A 238 -7.81 -22.41 2.44
N ALA A 239 -8.22 -21.21 2.85
CA ALA A 239 -7.33 -20.19 3.40
C ALA A 239 -6.66 -20.65 4.71
N GLU A 240 -7.36 -21.42 5.55
CA GLU A 240 -6.84 -21.98 6.80
C GLU A 240 -5.72 -23.00 6.54
N ALA A 241 -5.84 -23.80 5.47
CA ALA A 241 -4.79 -24.72 5.05
C ALA A 241 -3.52 -23.97 4.62
N VAL A 242 -3.67 -22.88 3.85
CA VAL A 242 -2.56 -22.00 3.46
C VAL A 242 -1.86 -21.43 4.70
N GLU A 243 -2.60 -20.86 5.65
CA GLU A 243 -2.01 -20.28 6.86
C GLU A 243 -1.35 -21.33 7.77
N SER A 244 -1.93 -22.53 7.86
CA SER A 244 -1.31 -23.66 8.59
C SER A 244 0.04 -24.07 7.98
N ARG A 245 0.13 -24.13 6.64
CA ARG A 245 1.38 -24.40 5.92
C ARG A 245 2.40 -23.28 6.11
N LEU A 246 1.99 -22.02 5.99
CA LEU A 246 2.85 -20.86 6.22
C LEU A 246 3.39 -20.83 7.67
N LYS A 247 2.57 -21.20 8.66
CA LYS A 247 3.00 -21.33 10.05
C LYS A 247 4.07 -22.41 10.24
N LYS A 248 3.98 -23.53 9.52
CA LYS A 248 5.01 -24.59 9.52
C LYS A 248 6.32 -24.13 8.86
N ILE A 249 6.24 -23.25 7.86
CA ILE A 249 7.43 -22.60 7.28
C ILE A 249 8.05 -21.65 8.31
N GLY A 250 7.23 -20.94 9.09
CA GLY A 250 7.70 -20.12 10.21
C GLY A 250 8.72 -19.07 9.78
N ASN A 251 9.91 -19.07 10.41
CA ASN A 251 11.02 -18.18 10.09
C ASN A 251 12.15 -18.89 9.33
N LYS A 252 11.89 -20.05 8.70
CA LYS A 252 12.91 -20.81 7.96
C LYS A 252 13.61 -19.98 6.88
N PHE A 253 12.91 -19.01 6.27
CA PHE A 253 13.49 -18.12 5.26
C PHE A 253 14.52 -17.11 5.80
N GLN A 254 14.70 -17.00 7.12
CA GLN A 254 15.81 -16.24 7.72
C GLN A 254 17.14 -17.03 7.72
N SER A 255 17.13 -18.28 7.27
CA SER A 255 18.32 -19.13 7.14
C SER A 255 18.40 -19.67 5.72
N ILE A 256 19.55 -19.50 5.07
CA ILE A 256 19.71 -19.94 3.67
C ILE A 256 19.63 -21.48 3.52
N PRO A 257 20.26 -22.29 4.38
CA PRO A 257 20.09 -23.75 4.34
C PRO A 257 18.63 -24.19 4.47
N LEU A 258 17.92 -23.67 5.47
CA LEU A 258 16.49 -24.00 5.67
C LEU A 258 15.61 -23.45 4.54
N THR A 259 16.01 -22.34 3.93
CA THR A 259 15.35 -21.84 2.71
C THR A 259 15.48 -22.85 1.58
N GLN A 260 16.69 -23.34 1.30
CA GLN A 260 16.92 -24.32 0.23
C GLN A 260 16.15 -25.62 0.49
N GLU A 261 16.07 -26.07 1.75
CA GLU A 261 15.21 -27.21 2.15
C GLU A 261 13.74 -26.94 1.84
N VAL A 262 13.20 -25.78 2.24
CA VAL A 262 11.81 -25.40 1.93
C VAL A 262 11.56 -25.34 0.42
N LEU A 263 12.48 -24.75 -0.35
CA LEU A 263 12.36 -24.66 -1.80
C LEU A 263 12.31 -26.04 -2.45
N SER A 264 13.12 -26.99 -1.98
CA SER A 264 13.14 -28.35 -2.48
C SER A 264 11.93 -29.18 -2.01
N GLU A 265 11.70 -29.25 -0.69
CA GLU A 265 10.72 -30.17 -0.10
C GLU A 265 9.28 -29.69 -0.23
N ILE A 266 9.04 -28.38 -0.12
CA ILE A 266 7.68 -27.82 -0.15
C ILE A 266 7.30 -27.43 -1.57
N PHE A 267 8.19 -26.75 -2.30
CA PHE A 267 7.88 -26.27 -3.65
C PHE A 267 8.35 -27.21 -4.77
N GLY A 268 9.12 -28.25 -4.46
CA GLY A 268 9.62 -29.19 -5.47
C GLY A 268 10.60 -28.53 -6.46
N LEU A 269 11.25 -27.43 -6.07
CA LEU A 269 12.14 -26.71 -6.96
C LEU A 269 13.50 -27.39 -7.05
N PRO A 270 14.08 -27.52 -8.26
CA PRO A 270 15.43 -28.04 -8.41
C PRO A 270 16.46 -27.06 -7.80
N PRO A 271 17.69 -27.53 -7.51
CA PRO A 271 18.79 -26.65 -7.14
C PRO A 271 18.97 -25.52 -8.16
N MET A 272 19.20 -24.31 -7.67
CA MET A 272 19.44 -23.12 -8.48
C MET A 272 20.92 -22.70 -8.34
N PRO A 273 21.82 -23.24 -9.19
CA PRO A 273 23.26 -22.99 -9.07
C PRO A 273 23.65 -21.55 -9.39
N ASP A 274 22.86 -20.85 -10.20
CA ASP A 274 23.10 -19.45 -10.56
C ASP A 274 22.80 -18.46 -9.41
N VAL A 275 22.17 -18.94 -8.33
CA VAL A 275 21.94 -18.13 -7.14
C VAL A 275 23.14 -18.26 -6.20
N PRO A 276 23.72 -17.13 -5.73
CA PRO A 276 24.92 -17.14 -4.88
C PRO A 276 24.59 -17.50 -3.42
N TRP A 277 24.10 -18.72 -3.18
CA TRP A 277 23.65 -19.19 -1.87
C TRP A 277 24.72 -19.11 -0.78
N ALA A 278 25.98 -19.42 -1.11
CA ALA A 278 27.08 -19.34 -0.16
C ALA A 278 27.34 -17.91 0.32
N ALA A 279 27.29 -16.92 -0.60
CA ALA A 279 27.47 -15.51 -0.26
C ALA A 279 26.27 -14.98 0.55
N LEU A 280 25.05 -15.36 0.18
CA LEU A 280 23.85 -15.06 0.97
C LEU A 280 23.94 -15.64 2.38
N ASN A 281 24.37 -16.89 2.52
CA ASN A 281 24.48 -17.54 3.82
C ASN A 281 25.51 -16.82 4.71
N ALA A 282 26.68 -16.50 4.16
CA ALA A 282 27.71 -15.78 4.90
C ALA A 282 27.20 -14.42 5.43
N ALA A 283 26.42 -13.69 4.64
CA ALA A 283 25.82 -12.43 5.05
C ALA A 283 24.68 -12.61 6.07
N PHE A 284 23.79 -13.59 5.85
CA PHE A 284 22.64 -13.85 6.74
C PHE A 284 23.09 -14.29 8.14
N GLU A 285 24.16 -15.09 8.23
CA GLU A 285 24.69 -15.52 9.53
C GLU A 285 25.21 -14.34 10.37
N LYS A 286 25.60 -13.21 9.76
CA LYS A 286 25.96 -11.98 10.50
C LYS A 286 24.78 -11.40 11.28
N ARG A 287 23.53 -11.70 10.90
CA ARG A 287 22.35 -11.27 11.66
C ARG A 287 22.34 -11.81 13.09
N HIS A 288 22.79 -13.04 13.32
CA HIS A 288 22.78 -13.66 14.66
C HIS A 288 23.56 -12.81 15.69
N PRO A 289 24.85 -12.49 15.48
CA PRO A 289 25.58 -11.63 16.41
C PRO A 289 25.04 -10.20 16.46
N ILE A 290 24.57 -9.61 15.36
CA ILE A 290 23.99 -8.25 15.34
C ILE A 290 22.73 -8.18 16.21
N ALA A 291 21.77 -9.07 15.97
CA ALA A 291 20.45 -9.05 16.61
C ALA A 291 20.48 -9.58 18.06
N HIS A 292 21.37 -10.53 18.36
CA HIS A 292 21.31 -11.28 19.63
C HIS A 292 22.57 -11.18 20.50
N ASN A 293 23.66 -10.59 19.99
CA ASN A 293 24.92 -10.49 20.74
C ASN A 293 25.56 -9.10 20.64
N LEU A 294 24.77 -8.04 20.41
CA LEU A 294 25.24 -6.66 20.29
C LEU A 294 26.39 -6.48 19.29
N GLY A 295 26.33 -7.23 18.17
CA GLY A 295 27.36 -7.22 17.14
C GLY A 295 28.62 -8.01 17.49
N VAL A 296 28.68 -8.71 18.63
CA VAL A 296 29.88 -9.46 19.05
C VAL A 296 29.89 -10.86 18.44
N VAL A 297 31.02 -11.25 17.85
CA VAL A 297 31.28 -12.58 17.30
C VAL A 297 31.31 -13.62 18.42
N ASP A 298 30.42 -14.60 18.33
CA ASP A 298 30.40 -15.80 19.18
C ASP A 298 30.85 -17.06 18.42
N ARG A 299 31.00 -18.18 19.14
CA ARG A 299 31.40 -19.46 18.53
C ARG A 299 30.34 -19.98 17.55
N LYS A 300 29.06 -19.78 17.86
CA LYS A 300 27.93 -20.24 17.05
C LYS A 300 27.92 -19.57 15.66
N TYR A 301 28.25 -18.28 15.59
CA TYR A 301 28.45 -17.56 14.35
C TYR A 301 29.64 -18.10 13.56
N LEU A 302 30.80 -18.29 14.20
CA LEU A 302 32.00 -18.79 13.51
C LEU A 302 31.78 -20.17 12.87
N GLU A 303 31.09 -21.06 13.58
CA GLU A 303 30.72 -22.39 13.08
C GLU A 303 29.78 -22.32 11.87
N ARG A 304 28.73 -21.49 11.94
CA ARG A 304 27.71 -21.41 10.88
C ARG A 304 28.13 -20.61 9.66
N ALA A 305 28.84 -19.50 9.86
CA ALA A 305 29.34 -18.67 8.78
C ALA A 305 30.61 -19.26 8.12
N GLN A 306 31.16 -20.36 8.67
CA GLN A 306 32.45 -20.92 8.28
C GLN A 306 33.57 -19.86 8.24
N ALA A 307 33.46 -18.86 9.12
CA ALA A 307 34.33 -17.70 9.13
C ALA A 307 35.54 -17.94 10.04
N SER A 308 36.72 -17.50 9.59
CA SER A 308 37.92 -17.47 10.42
C SER A 308 37.97 -16.14 11.18
N GLY A 309 37.56 -16.17 12.45
CA GLY A 309 37.54 -15.01 13.33
C GLY A 309 37.85 -15.38 14.78
N ARG A 310 38.26 -14.39 15.58
CA ARG A 310 38.43 -14.58 17.03
C ARG A 310 37.12 -14.23 17.75
N PRO A 311 36.56 -15.13 18.59
CA PRO A 311 35.43 -14.80 19.45
C PRO A 311 35.69 -13.52 20.27
N GLY A 312 34.64 -12.73 20.51
CA GLY A 312 34.73 -11.50 21.30
C GLY A 312 35.12 -10.23 20.52
N ARG A 313 35.23 -10.29 19.19
CA ARG A 313 35.38 -9.11 18.32
C ARG A 313 34.03 -8.68 17.77
N GLU A 314 33.90 -7.42 17.38
CA GLU A 314 32.71 -6.91 16.69
C GLU A 314 32.66 -7.40 15.23
N VAL A 315 31.48 -7.75 14.75
CA VAL A 315 31.23 -8.09 13.35
C VAL A 315 31.38 -6.82 12.51
N ARG A 316 32.31 -6.86 11.56
CA ARG A 316 32.45 -5.79 10.58
C ARG A 316 31.51 -6.01 9.40
N ILE A 317 30.83 -4.94 9.02
CA ILE A 317 29.97 -4.84 7.85
C ILE A 317 30.48 -3.63 7.04
N THR A 318 30.43 -3.73 5.72
CA THR A 318 30.83 -2.62 4.83
C THR A 318 29.70 -2.27 3.88
N ALA A 319 29.66 -1.04 3.39
CA ALA A 319 28.68 -0.62 2.38
C ALA A 319 28.74 -1.50 1.11
N ALA A 320 29.94 -1.90 0.67
CA ALA A 320 30.12 -2.79 -0.49
C ALA A 320 29.51 -4.18 -0.25
N GLU A 321 29.67 -4.71 0.96
CA GLU A 321 29.06 -5.98 1.35
C GLU A 321 27.52 -5.90 1.34
N VAL A 322 26.94 -4.84 1.92
CA VAL A 322 25.48 -4.67 1.92
C VAL A 322 24.96 -4.51 0.49
N ASN A 323 25.61 -3.72 -0.36
CA ASN A 323 25.23 -3.61 -1.78
C ASN A 323 25.25 -4.96 -2.50
N THR A 324 26.29 -5.77 -2.26
CA THR A 324 26.40 -7.13 -2.82
C THR A 324 25.29 -8.05 -2.30
N LEU A 325 24.94 -7.93 -1.01
CA LEU A 325 23.82 -8.65 -0.41
C LEU A 325 22.49 -8.29 -1.09
N LEU A 326 22.23 -6.99 -1.32
CA LEU A 326 21.01 -6.53 -2.00
C LEU A 326 20.89 -7.12 -3.40
N ASP A 327 21.99 -7.15 -4.17
CA ASP A 327 22.03 -7.76 -5.50
C ASP A 327 21.75 -9.26 -5.43
N ASN A 328 22.40 -9.97 -4.50
CA ASN A 328 22.22 -11.41 -4.31
C ASN A 328 20.79 -11.77 -3.89
N VAL A 329 20.15 -10.93 -3.03
CA VAL A 329 18.75 -11.10 -2.62
C VAL A 329 17.83 -10.96 -3.83
N LEU A 330 18.03 -9.95 -4.67
CA LEU A 330 17.24 -9.75 -5.88
C LEU A 330 17.38 -10.94 -6.85
N THR A 331 18.61 -11.40 -7.07
CA THR A 331 18.89 -12.58 -7.91
C THR A 331 18.18 -13.83 -7.38
N ALA A 332 18.26 -14.10 -6.08
CA ALA A 332 17.61 -15.25 -5.47
C ALA A 332 16.09 -15.18 -5.56
N VAL A 333 15.49 -14.04 -5.20
CA VAL A 333 14.03 -13.84 -5.27
C VAL A 333 13.53 -13.94 -6.72
N GLY A 334 14.24 -13.33 -7.67
CA GLY A 334 13.90 -13.40 -9.09
C GLY A 334 13.98 -14.83 -9.66
N ALA A 335 15.02 -15.59 -9.28
CA ALA A 335 15.16 -16.99 -9.68
C ALA A 335 14.03 -17.86 -9.13
N VAL A 336 13.71 -17.73 -7.83
CA VAL A 336 12.59 -18.45 -7.20
C VAL A 336 11.27 -18.07 -7.86
N HIS A 337 11.01 -16.77 -8.06
CA HIS A 337 9.79 -16.27 -8.69
C HIS A 337 9.60 -16.87 -10.09
N THR A 338 10.63 -16.81 -10.93
CA THR A 338 10.60 -17.35 -12.31
C THR A 338 10.29 -18.85 -12.34
N LYS A 339 10.82 -19.61 -11.38
CA LYS A 339 10.56 -21.05 -11.28
C LYS A 339 9.16 -21.37 -10.76
N LEU A 340 8.63 -20.60 -9.83
CA LEU A 340 7.29 -20.80 -9.27
C LEU A 340 6.17 -20.29 -10.20
N PHE A 341 6.43 -19.22 -10.94
CA PHE A 341 5.47 -18.49 -11.76
C PHE A 341 6.08 -18.19 -13.14
N PRO A 342 6.34 -19.21 -13.96
CA PRO A 342 6.84 -18.98 -15.31
C PRO A 342 5.87 -18.07 -16.08
N ALA A 343 6.41 -17.12 -16.84
CA ALA A 343 5.60 -16.31 -17.75
C ALA A 343 4.87 -17.25 -18.71
N ALA A 344 3.55 -17.05 -18.83
CA ALA A 344 2.69 -17.82 -19.72
C ALA A 344 2.99 -17.51 -21.19
#